data_AF-A0A7R6QZA0-F1
#
_entry.id   AF-A0A7R6QZA0-F1
#
_cell.length_a   1.000
_cell.length_b   1.000
_cell.length_c   1.000
_cell.angle_alpha   90.00
_cell.angle_beta   90.00
_cell.angle_gamma   90.00
#
_symmetry.space_group_name_H-M   'P 1'
#
loop_
_entity.id
_entity.type
_entity.pdbx_description
1 polymer ?
#
loop_
_entity_poly.entity_id
_entity_poly.type
_entity_poly.pdbx_seq_one_letter_code
_entity_poly.pdbx_strand_id
1 'polypeptide(L)'
;MRVIAWFVRIVVFLFLLGFALENTEPVVINFFLGYFLEAPLVAVLLGVLLIGCLLGVLIMLPTLLRVRREATRLRREVARKAPINSVPGESEALAAPKL
;
A
#
# COMPACT_ATOMS: atom_id res chain seq x y z
N MET A 1 -2.51 -20.52 -4.29
CA MET A 1 -2.56 -19.09 -3.89
C MET A 1 -3.99 -18.54 -3.88
N ARG A 2 -4.72 -18.49 -5.00
CA ARG A 2 -6.08 -17.88 -5.06
C ARG A 2 -7.12 -18.59 -4.19
N VAL A 3 -7.11 -19.93 -4.17
CA VAL A 3 -8.01 -20.73 -3.32
C VAL A 3 -7.80 -20.45 -1.84
N ILE A 4 -6.53 -20.41 -1.40
CA ILE A 4 -6.16 -20.09 0.00
C ILE A 4 -6.62 -18.68 0.35
N ALA A 5 -6.38 -17.69 -0.52
CA ALA A 5 -6.83 -16.32 -0.29
C ALA A 5 -8.36 -16.18 -0.25
N TRP A 6 -9.09 -17.03 -1.00
CA TRP A 6 -10.55 -17.06 -0.98
C TRP A 6 -11.08 -17.72 0.30
N PHE A 7 -10.48 -18.84 0.71
CA PHE A 7 -10.78 -19.49 1.98
C PHE A 7 -10.56 -18.55 3.17
N VAL A 8 -9.40 -17.87 3.23
CA VAL A 8 -9.13 -16.87 4.27
C VAL A 8 -10.17 -15.75 4.25
N ARG A 9 -10.58 -15.27 3.07
CA ARG A 9 -11.66 -14.27 2.96
C ARG A 9 -12.98 -14.76 3.56
N ILE A 10 -13.38 -16.00 3.27
CA ILE A 10 -14.61 -16.58 3.85
C ILE A 10 -14.48 -16.66 5.37
N VAL A 11 -13.37 -17.20 5.88
CA VAL A 11 -13.17 -17.37 7.33
C VAL A 11 -13.21 -16.02 8.04
N VAL A 12 -12.50 -15.02 7.51
CA VAL A 12 -12.53 -13.66 8.05
C VAL A 12 -13.93 -13.06 7.98
N PHE A 13 -14.65 -13.27 6.87
CA PHE A 13 -16.02 -12.78 6.72
C PHE A 13 -16.97 -13.41 7.73
N LEU A 14 -16.95 -14.73 7.89
CA LEU A 14 -17.78 -15.45 8.87
C LEU A 14 -17.47 -15.01 10.29
N PHE A 15 -16.18 -14.81 10.61
CA PHE A 15 -15.77 -14.30 11.91
C PHE A 15 -16.34 -12.88 12.15
N LEU A 16 -16.17 -11.97 11.19
CA LEU A 16 -16.70 -10.62 11.29
C LEU A 16 -18.23 -10.58 11.35
N LEU A 17 -18.90 -11.47 10.61
CA LEU A 17 -20.36 -11.59 10.62
C LEU A 17 -20.85 -12.10 11.97
N GLY A 18 -20.27 -13.18 12.49
CA GLY A 18 -20.61 -13.72 13.82
C GLY A 18 -20.34 -12.68 14.91
N PHE A 19 -19.20 -12.00 14.85
CA PHE A 19 -18.89 -10.88 15.73
C PHE A 19 -19.96 -9.77 15.64
N ALA A 20 -20.38 -9.39 14.43
CA ALA A 20 -21.39 -8.36 14.26
C ALA A 20 -22.75 -8.75 14.85
N LEU A 21 -23.19 -9.99 14.64
CA LEU A 21 -24.45 -10.50 15.17
C LEU A 21 -24.46 -10.47 16.70
N GLU A 22 -23.40 -10.96 17.34
CA GLU A 22 -23.29 -11.00 18.81
C GLU A 22 -23.06 -9.60 19.43
N ASN A 23 -22.54 -8.63 18.67
CA ASN A 23 -22.19 -7.29 19.17
C ASN A 23 -23.11 -6.20 18.59
N THR A 24 -24.37 -6.53 18.30
CA THR A 24 -25.41 -5.56 17.90
C THR A 24 -26.00 -4.81 19.10
N GLU A 25 -25.57 -5.14 20.32
CA GLU A 25 -26.01 -4.46 21.54
C GLU A 25 -25.71 -2.95 21.49
N PRO A 26 -26.69 -2.10 21.86
CA PRO A 26 -26.50 -0.66 21.86
C PRO A 26 -25.57 -0.24 22.99
N VAL A 27 -24.57 0.58 22.67
CA VAL A 27 -23.62 1.17 23.61
C VAL A 27 -23.72 2.68 23.56
N VAL A 28 -23.70 3.30 24.74
CA VAL A 28 -23.70 4.76 24.90
C VAL A 28 -22.27 5.27 24.95
N ILE A 29 -21.90 6.14 24.01
CA ILE A 29 -20.65 6.88 24.01
C ILE A 29 -20.93 8.28 24.53
N ASN A 30 -20.39 8.60 25.69
CA ASN A 30 -20.48 9.94 26.27
C ASN A 30 -19.35 10.81 25.70
N PHE A 31 -19.72 11.88 25.02
CA PHE A 31 -18.81 12.90 24.54
C PHE A 31 -18.77 14.08 25.53
N PHE A 32 -17.92 15.06 25.21
CA PHE A 32 -17.82 16.30 25.96
C PHE A 32 -19.10 17.15 25.79
N LEU A 33 -19.34 18.09 26.72
CA LEU A 33 -20.49 19.02 26.71
C LEU A 33 -21.87 18.34 26.87
N GLY A 34 -21.93 17.12 27.40
CA GLY A 34 -23.19 16.40 27.65
C GLY A 34 -23.80 15.75 26.40
N TYR A 35 -23.08 15.76 25.27
CA TYR A 35 -23.48 14.98 24.10
C TYR A 35 -23.24 13.50 24.33
N PHE A 36 -24.18 12.66 23.91
CA PHE A 36 -24.01 11.21 23.89
C PHE A 36 -24.46 10.66 22.55
N LEU A 37 -23.87 9.54 22.15
CA LEU A 37 -24.26 8.80 20.96
C LEU A 37 -24.55 7.36 21.36
N GLU A 38 -25.74 6.88 21.01
CA GLU A 38 -26.08 5.47 21.14
C GLU A 38 -25.94 4.80 19.79
N ALA A 39 -25.11 3.76 19.71
CA ALA A 39 -24.92 2.98 18.51
C ALA A 39 -24.56 1.53 18.87
N PRO A 40 -24.87 0.55 18.00
CA PRO A 40 -24.41 -0.83 18.20
C PRO A 40 -22.90 -0.90 18.38
N LEU A 41 -22.41 -1.70 19.33
CA LEU A 41 -20.98 -1.84 19.62
C LEU A 41 -20.16 -2.15 18.37
N VAL A 42 -20.65 -3.06 17.53
CA VAL A 42 -19.98 -3.38 16.25
C VAL A 42 -19.84 -2.16 15.34
N ALA A 43 -20.85 -1.30 15.25
CA ALA A 43 -20.82 -0.11 14.39
C ALA A 43 -19.78 0.90 14.87
N VAL A 44 -19.67 1.08 16.20
CA VAL A 44 -18.64 1.92 16.82
C VAL A 44 -17.25 1.40 16.49
N LEU A 45 -17.03 0.09 16.66
CA LEU A 45 -15.73 -0.54 16.43
C LEU A 45 -15.30 -0.41 14.96
N LEU A 46 -16.22 -0.65 14.02
CA LEU A 46 -15.99 -0.47 12.59
C LEU A 46 -15.69 1.00 12.26
N GLY A 47 -16.42 1.94 12.85
CA GLY A 47 -16.20 3.38 12.64
C GLY A 47 -14.80 3.80 13.08
N VAL A 48 -14.38 3.42 14.28
CA VAL A 48 -13.04 3.73 14.81
C VAL A 48 -11.95 3.08 13.96
N LEU A 49 -12.14 1.82 13.54
CA LEU A 49 -11.20 1.12 12.67
C LEU A 49 -11.04 1.82 11.31
N LEU A 50 -12.16 2.22 10.69
CA LEU A 50 -12.14 2.94 9.41
C LEU A 50 -11.43 4.28 9.53
N ILE A 51 -11.72 5.06 10.58
CA ILE A 51 -11.06 6.33 10.85
C ILE A 51 -9.56 6.10 11.07
N GLY A 52 -9.17 5.13 11.90
CA GLY A 52 -7.78 4.78 12.16
C GLY A 52 -7.03 4.34 10.91
N CYS A 53 -7.65 3.53 10.05
CA CYS A 53 -7.08 3.11 8.77
C CYS A 53 -6.87 4.31 7.83
N LEU A 54 -7.87 5.20 7.73
CA LEU A 54 -7.79 6.39 6.89
C LEU A 54 -6.66 7.33 7.35
N LEU A 55 -6.53 7.53 8.66
CA LEU A 55 -5.42 8.28 9.26
C LEU A 55 -4.08 7.59 9.01
N GLY A 56 -4.00 6.27 9.17
CA GLY A 56 -2.80 5.49 8.88
C GLY A 56 -2.34 5.63 7.43
N VAL A 57 -3.26 5.51 6.47
CA VAL A 57 -2.98 5.73 5.05
C VAL A 57 -2.51 7.17 4.81
N LEU A 58 -3.17 8.16 5.42
CA LEU A 58 -2.81 9.57 5.27
C LEU A 58 -1.39 9.86 5.78
N ILE A 59 -1.01 9.26 6.91
CA ILE A 59 0.35 9.34 7.48
C ILE A 59 1.38 8.65 6.57
N MET A 60 1.04 7.51 5.97
CA MET A 60 1.96 6.77 5.09
C MET A 60 2.14 7.41 3.70
N LEU A 61 1.15 8.16 3.22
CA LEU A 61 1.13 8.77 1.90
C LEU A 61 2.39 9.61 1.57
N PRO A 62 2.84 10.56 2.41
CA PRO A 62 4.04 11.34 2.13
C PRO A 62 5.32 10.48 2.03
N THR A 63 5.43 9.43 2.85
CA THR A 63 6.56 8.50 2.81
C THR A 63 6.59 7.76 1.48
N LEU A 64 5.44 7.27 1.01
CA LEU A 64 5.35 6.60 -0.29
C LEU A 64 5.70 7.54 -1.45
N LEU A 65 5.31 8.82 -1.38
CA LEU A 65 5.67 9.82 -2.38
C LEU A 65 7.19 10.10 -2.40
N ARG A 66 7.83 10.20 -1.23
CA ARG A 66 9.29 10.36 -1.13
C ARG A 66 10.03 9.16 -1.73
N VAL A 67 9.64 7.95 -1.33
CA VAL A 67 10.22 6.69 -1.86
C VAL A 67 10.08 6.62 -3.38
N ARG A 68 8.91 7.00 -3.94
CA ARG A 68 8.71 7.03 -5.40
C ARG A 68 9.61 8.06 -6.10
N ARG A 69 9.82 9.24 -5.51
CA ARG A 69 10.73 10.27 -6.06
C ARG A 69 12.18 9.80 -6.06
N GLU A 70 12.64 9.25 -4.95
CA GLU A 70 13.99 8.69 -4.81
C GLU A 70 14.22 7.53 -5.77
N ALA A 71 13.26 6.60 -5.90
CA ALA A 71 13.34 5.51 -6.86
C ALA A 71 13.47 6.01 -8.31
N THR A 72 12.78 7.11 -8.66
CA THR A 72 12.89 7.72 -9.99
C THR A 72 14.26 8.37 -10.22
N ARG A 73 14.79 9.06 -9.19
CA ARG A 73 16.13 9.66 -9.25
C ARG A 73 17.22 8.59 -9.37
N LEU A 74 17.17 7.56 -8.53
CA LEU A 74 18.10 6.42 -8.56
C LEU A 74 18.08 5.72 -9.92
N ARG A 75 16.89 5.48 -10.52
CA ARG A 75 16.77 4.92 -11.87
C ARG A 75 17.45 5.79 -12.93
N ARG A 76 17.33 7.12 -12.85
CA ARG A 76 18.03 8.05 -13.75
C ARG A 76 19.54 8.03 -13.55
N GLU A 77 20.01 7.95 -12.31
CA GLU A 77 21.45 7.84 -12.01
C GLU A 77 22.03 6.51 -12.50
N VAL A 78 21.33 5.40 -12.34
CA VAL A 78 21.71 4.09 -12.92
C VAL A 78 21.73 4.15 -14.44
N ALA A 79 20.72 4.74 -15.09
CA ALA A 79 20.70 4.90 -16.53
C ALA A 79 21.84 5.79 -17.07
N ARG A 80 22.28 6.79 -16.29
CA ARG A 80 23.40 7.68 -16.64
C ARG A 80 24.77 7.04 -16.39
N LYS A 81 24.87 6.11 -15.44
CA LYS A 81 26.09 5.35 -15.13
C LYS A 81 26.23 4.05 -15.92
N ALA A 82 25.16 3.54 -16.55
CA ALA A 82 25.26 2.44 -17.50
C ALA A 82 26.19 2.90 -18.63
N PRO A 83 27.42 2.35 -18.71
CA PRO A 83 28.42 2.88 -19.60
C PRO A 83 28.06 2.57 -21.03
N ILE A 84 28.43 3.51 -21.89
CA ILE A 84 28.77 3.33 -23.30
C ILE A 84 29.88 2.26 -23.35
N ASN A 85 29.53 0.99 -23.11
CA ASN A 85 30.27 -0.15 -23.62
C ASN A 85 29.60 -0.52 -24.95
N SER A 86 29.52 0.45 -25.87
CA SER A 86 29.66 0.11 -27.27
C SER A 86 31.09 -0.40 -27.38
N VAL A 87 31.24 -1.73 -27.32
CA VAL A 87 32.40 -2.42 -27.89
C VAL A 87 32.70 -1.70 -29.21
N PRO A 88 33.89 -1.08 -29.39
CA PRO A 88 34.27 -0.52 -30.67
C PRO A 88 34.10 -1.65 -31.69
N GLY A 89 33.12 -1.49 -32.58
CA GLY A 89 32.83 -2.49 -33.57
C GLY A 89 34.11 -2.78 -34.34
N GLU A 90 34.36 -4.06 -34.56
CA GLU A 90 35.36 -4.62 -35.49
C GLU A 90 35.32 -4.01 -36.90
N SER A 91 34.44 -3.04 -37.18
CA SER A 91 34.30 -2.33 -38.45
C SER A 91 35.43 -1.36 -38.79
N GLU A 92 36.23 -0.88 -37.83
CA GLU A 92 37.36 0.02 -38.15
C GLU A 92 38.69 -0.71 -38.39
N ALA A 93 38.82 -1.97 -37.93
CA ALA A 93 40.02 -2.78 -38.14
C ALA A 93 40.09 -3.44 -39.54
N LEU A 94 39.00 -3.41 -40.32
CA LEU A 94 38.94 -4.04 -41.65
C LEU A 94 38.96 -3.04 -42.82
N ALA A 95 38.95 -1.73 -42.55
CA ALA A 95 38.90 -0.69 -43.60
C ALA A 95 40.29 -0.24 -44.12
N ALA A 96 41.37 -0.92 -43.72
CA ALA A 96 42.70 -0.69 -44.27
C ALA A 96 43.19 -1.90 -45.07
N PRO A 97 42.90 -1.99 -46.38
CA PRO A 97 43.80 -2.67 -47.30
C PRO A 97 44.84 -1.67 -47.81
N LYS A 98 46.08 -2.05 -47.49
CA LYS A 98 47.35 -1.62 -48.07
C LYS A 98 47.24 -1.35 -49.59
N LEU A 99 47.71 -0.17 -50.02
CA LEU A 99 48.61 0.07 -51.16
C LEU A 99 48.95 1.56 -51.24
#